data_AF-A0A7W1AZ67-F1
#
_entry.id   AF-A0A7W1AZ67-F1
#
_cell.length_a   1.000
_cell.length_b   1.000
_cell.length_c   1.000
_cell.angle_alpha   90.00
_cell.angle_beta   90.00
_cell.angle_gamma   90.00
#
_symmetry.space_group_name_H-M   'P 1'
#
loop_
_entity.id
_entity.type
_entity.pdbx_description
1 polymer ?
#
loop_
_entity_poly.entity_id
_entity_poly.type
_entity_poly.pdbx_seq_one_letter_code
_entity_poly.pdbx_strand_id
1 'polypeptide(L)'
;RISDEVVGGLSFWEASVEARFRVTETIGIVPFIDAGAAYAESVPDFSEDIRVGAGLGVRYFTGLGPLRFDVAVPLTPRDEDASVAFYVGLGQAF
;
A
#
# COMPACT_ATOMS: atom_id res chain seq x y z
N ARG A 1 -1.43 -17.92 7.54
CA ARG A 1 -2.29 -17.60 8.70
C ARG A 1 -2.33 -18.81 9.63
N ILE A 2 -2.47 -18.62 10.93
CA ILE A 2 -2.72 -19.71 11.90
C ILE A 2 -3.96 -19.28 12.70
N SER A 3 -5.04 -20.07 12.65
CA SER A 3 -6.32 -19.74 13.31
C SER A 3 -6.84 -18.32 12.96
N ASP A 4 -6.94 -18.02 11.66
CA ASP A 4 -7.36 -16.72 11.07
C ASP A 4 -6.47 -15.50 11.36
N GLU A 5 -5.39 -15.67 12.15
CA GLU A 5 -4.43 -14.61 12.42
C GLU A 5 -3.35 -14.51 11.33
N VAL A 6 -3.06 -13.27 10.91
CA VAL A 6 -1.93 -12.97 10.01
C VAL A 6 -0.63 -13.06 10.78
N VAL A 7 0.14 -14.12 10.52
CA VAL A 7 1.41 -14.41 11.20
C VAL A 7 2.64 -13.85 10.48
N GLY A 8 2.45 -13.18 9.34
CA GLY A 8 3.54 -12.71 8.47
C GLY A 8 4.22 -13.83 7.68
N GLY A 9 5.45 -13.57 7.23
CA GLY A 9 6.33 -14.51 6.52
C GLY A 9 7.79 -14.31 6.93
N LEU A 10 8.62 -15.34 6.72
CA LEU A 10 10.07 -15.29 7.00
C LEU A 10 10.85 -14.58 5.88
N SER A 11 10.26 -14.46 4.70
CA SER A 11 10.79 -13.64 3.60
C SER A 11 9.65 -12.95 2.85
N PHE A 12 9.94 -11.84 2.18
CA PHE A 12 8.97 -11.10 1.38
C PHE A 12 9.66 -10.28 0.28
N TRP A 13 8.88 -9.85 -0.71
CA TRP A 13 9.26 -8.79 -1.62
C TRP A 13 8.08 -7.84 -1.82
N GLU A 14 8.40 -6.59 -2.15
CA GLU A 14 7.43 -5.54 -2.42
C GLU A 14 7.94 -4.66 -3.56
N ALA A 15 7.03 -4.16 -4.38
CA ALA A 15 7.28 -3.20 -5.43
C ALA A 15 6.13 -2.20 -5.49
N SER A 16 6.44 -0.93 -5.74
CA SER A 16 5.45 0.13 -5.88
C SER A 16 5.81 1.05 -7.04
N VAL A 17 4.78 1.52 -7.73
CA VAL A 17 4.88 2.57 -8.75
C VAL A 17 3.88 3.67 -8.41
N GLU A 18 4.38 4.89 -8.29
CA GLU A 18 3.57 6.06 -7.97
C GLU A 18 3.83 7.17 -9.00
N ALA A 19 2.77 7.90 -9.37
CA ALA A 19 2.90 9.14 -10.11
C ALA A 19 2.43 10.30 -9.25
N ARG A 20 3.28 11.31 -9.06
CA ARG A 20 3.04 12.41 -8.09
C ARG A 20 2.83 13.71 -8.83
N PHE A 21 1.63 14.28 -8.71
CA PHE A 21 1.27 15.53 -9.37
C PHE A 21 0.88 16.58 -8.35
N ARG A 22 1.46 17.78 -8.48
CA ARG A 22 1.04 18.96 -7.70
C ARG A 22 0.02 19.73 -8.52
N VAL A 23 -1.24 19.72 -8.07
CA VAL A 23 -2.35 20.35 -8.78
C VAL A 23 -2.58 21.79 -8.35
N THR A 24 -2.20 22.14 -7.12
CA THR A 24 -2.16 23.53 -6.62
C THR A 24 -0.92 23.77 -5.76
N GLU A 25 -0.72 24.99 -5.29
CA GLU A 25 0.34 25.28 -4.32
C GLU A 25 0.19 24.51 -3.01
N THR A 26 -0.99 24.00 -2.68
CA THR A 26 -1.21 23.29 -1.42
C THR A 26 -1.76 21.88 -1.61
N ILE A 27 -2.16 21.47 -2.81
CA ILE A 27 -2.77 20.16 -3.07
C ILE A 27 -1.96 19.37 -4.10
N GLY A 28 -1.72 18.10 -3.80
CA GLY A 28 -1.19 17.11 -4.74
C GLY A 28 -2.07 15.86 -4.81
N ILE A 29 -1.96 15.14 -5.91
CA ILE A 29 -2.59 13.84 -6.14
C ILE A 29 -1.52 12.79 -6.44
N VAL A 30 -1.78 11.56 -6.01
CA VAL A 30 -0.84 10.44 -6.15
C VAL A 30 -1.60 9.16 -6.52
N PRO A 31 -1.87 8.87 -7.80
CA PRO A 31 -2.22 7.51 -8.19
C PRO A 31 -1.03 6.56 -7.97
N PHE A 32 -1.32 5.36 -7.50
CA PHE A 32 -0.32 4.34 -7.22
C PHE A 32 -0.80 2.91 -7.50
N ILE A 33 0.15 2.03 -7.75
CA ILE A 33 -0.03 0.58 -7.83
C ILE A 33 1.07 -0.07 -7.00
N ASP A 34 0.66 -0.97 -6.10
CA ASP A 34 1.56 -1.71 -5.22
C ASP A 34 1.42 -3.22 -5.48
N ALA A 35 2.50 -3.95 -5.34
CA ALA A 35 2.54 -5.40 -5.46
C ALA A 35 3.50 -6.02 -4.45
N GLY A 36 3.16 -7.20 -3.94
CA GLY A 36 4.06 -7.93 -3.04
C GLY A 36 3.59 -9.34 -2.71
N ALA A 37 4.48 -10.09 -2.10
CA ALA A 37 4.20 -11.43 -1.57
C ALA A 37 5.10 -11.73 -0.36
N ALA A 38 4.61 -12.56 0.57
CA ALA A 38 5.33 -13.00 1.75
C ALA A 38 5.28 -14.54 1.85
N TYR A 39 6.37 -15.16 2.26
CA TYR A 39 6.58 -16.61 2.22
C TYR A 39 6.96 -17.18 3.59
N ALA A 40 6.66 -18.46 3.81
CA ALA A 40 7.01 -19.16 5.05
C ALA A 40 8.50 -19.50 5.14
N GLU A 41 9.19 -19.66 4.00
CA GLU A 41 10.61 -19.99 3.95
C GLU A 41 11.51 -18.74 4.09
N SER A 42 12.73 -18.94 4.57
CA SER A 42 13.71 -17.86 4.80
C SER A 42 14.27 -17.23 3.53
N VAL A 43 14.10 -17.90 2.38
CA VAL A 43 14.43 -17.40 1.05
C VAL A 43 13.15 -17.42 0.21
N PRO A 44 12.85 -16.35 -0.56
CA PRO A 44 11.68 -16.34 -1.43
C PRO A 44 11.72 -17.50 -2.43
N ASP A 45 10.71 -18.37 -2.36
CA ASP A 45 10.55 -19.52 -3.24
C ASP A 45 9.54 -19.26 -4.38
N PHE A 46 8.88 -18.09 -4.35
CA PHE A 46 7.86 -17.66 -5.32
C PHE A 46 6.68 -18.63 -5.43
N SER A 47 6.39 -19.36 -4.34
CA SER A 47 5.27 -20.32 -4.28
C SER A 47 3.91 -19.66 -4.04
N GLU A 48 3.90 -18.48 -3.42
CA GLU A 48 2.69 -17.70 -3.10
C GLU A 48 2.29 -16.76 -4.24
N ASP A 49 0.97 -16.58 -4.42
CA ASP A 49 0.49 -15.60 -5.40
C ASP A 49 0.90 -14.17 -5.03
N ILE A 50 1.17 -13.38 -6.06
CA ILE A 50 1.37 -11.94 -5.94
C ILE A 50 0.05 -11.27 -5.54
N ARG A 51 0.10 -10.41 -4.53
CA ARG A 51 -1.00 -9.50 -4.18
C ARG A 51 -0.71 -8.14 -4.76
N VAL A 52 -1.71 -7.57 -5.43
CA VAL A 52 -1.66 -6.30 -6.14
C VAL A 52 -2.78 -5.41 -5.66
N GLY A 53 -2.45 -4.16 -5.33
CA GLY A 53 -3.39 -3.10 -4.99
C GLY A 53 -3.20 -1.90 -5.89
N ALA A 54 -4.27 -1.12 -6.06
CA ALA A 54 -4.19 0.18 -6.71
C ALA A 54 -4.95 1.21 -5.88
N GLY A 55 -4.49 2.45 -5.92
CA GLY A 55 -5.10 3.50 -5.13
C GLY A 55 -4.87 4.90 -5.65
N LEU A 56 -5.52 5.84 -4.98
CA LEU A 56 -5.40 7.26 -5.23
C LEU A 56 -5.19 7.99 -3.91
N GLY A 57 -4.14 8.80 -3.89
CA GLY A 57 -3.77 9.65 -2.79
C GLY A 57 -4.07 11.12 -3.05
N VAL A 58 -4.43 11.82 -1.98
CA VAL A 58 -4.44 13.27 -1.89
C VAL A 58 -3.39 13.70 -0.87
N ARG A 59 -2.71 14.81 -1.18
CA ARG A 59 -1.69 15.42 -0.34
C ARG A 59 -2.06 16.87 -0.10
N TYR A 60 -2.22 17.29 1.16
CA TYR A 60 -2.39 18.69 1.52
C TYR A 60 -1.13 19.21 2.21
N PHE A 61 -0.41 20.11 1.54
CA PHE A 61 0.84 20.69 2.02
C PHE A 61 0.55 21.81 3.03
N THR A 62 0.86 21.54 4.30
CA THR A 62 0.74 22.51 5.39
C THR A 62 2.12 23.08 5.76
N GLY A 63 2.16 24.08 6.64
CA GLY A 63 3.41 24.60 7.21
C GLY A 63 4.19 23.59 8.06
N LEU A 64 3.56 22.49 8.51
CA LEU A 64 4.19 21.42 9.30
C LEU A 64 4.59 20.21 8.45
N GLY A 65 4.26 20.20 7.15
CA GLY A 65 4.47 19.08 6.23
C GLY A 65 3.19 18.60 5.54
N PRO A 66 3.27 17.60 4.66
CA PRO A 66 2.12 17.08 3.93
C PRO A 66 1.20 16.22 4.81
N LEU A 67 -0.09 16.51 4.79
CA LEU A 67 -1.16 15.60 5.20
C LEU A 67 -1.46 14.64 4.06
N ARG A 68 -1.51 13.35 4.35
CA ARG A 68 -1.67 12.24 3.41
C ARG A 68 -3.02 11.58 3.65
N PHE A 69 -3.83 11.46 2.60
CA PHE A 69 -5.04 10.65 2.61
C PHE A 69 -5.02 9.77 1.37
N ASP A 70 -4.98 8.46 1.55
CA ASP A 70 -4.95 7.47 0.46
C ASP A 70 -6.14 6.52 0.57
N VAL A 71 -6.71 6.20 -0.59
CA VAL A 71 -7.73 5.15 -0.73
C VAL A 71 -7.22 4.11 -1.70
N ALA A 72 -7.22 2.85 -1.29
CA ALA A 72 -6.75 1.74 -2.12
C ALA A 72 -7.79 0.63 -2.20
N VAL A 73 -7.75 -0.11 -3.30
CA VAL A 73 -8.56 -1.32 -3.53
C VAL A 73 -7.63 -2.49 -3.91
N PRO A 74 -7.88 -3.70 -3.40
CA PRO A 74 -7.16 -4.89 -3.83
C PRO A 74 -7.60 -5.27 -5.25
N LEU A 75 -6.64 -5.41 -6.17
CA LEU A 75 -6.89 -5.92 -7.52
C LEU A 75 -6.85 -7.46 -7.58
N THR A 76 -6.20 -8.08 -6.60
CA THR A 76 -6.14 -9.54 -6.40
C THR A 76 -6.53 -9.89 -4.95
N PRO A 77 -7.81 -9.71 -4.59
CA PRO A 77 -8.29 -9.93 -3.23
C PRO A 77 -8.32 -11.42 -2.86
N ARG A 78 -8.12 -11.73 -1.58
CA ARG A 78 -8.53 -12.98 -0.94
C ARG A 78 -9.96 -12.85 -0.40
N ASP A 79 -10.63 -13.96 -0.16
CA ASP A 79 -12.03 -14.00 0.32
C ASP A 79 -12.26 -13.20 1.61
N GLU A 80 -11.21 -13.04 2.41
CA GLU A 80 -11.20 -12.41 3.73
C GLU A 80 -10.58 -10.99 3.72
N ASP A 81 -10.14 -10.49 2.57
CA ASP A 81 -9.58 -9.14 2.46
C ASP A 81 -10.67 -8.07 2.46
N ALA A 82 -10.36 -6.90 3.03
CA ALA A 82 -11.25 -5.74 2.94
C ALA A 82 -11.34 -5.24 1.49
N SER A 83 -12.55 -4.86 1.05
CA SER A 83 -12.77 -4.38 -0.32
C SER A 83 -12.16 -3.00 -0.60
N VAL A 84 -11.88 -2.22 0.45
CA VAL A 84 -11.28 -0.88 0.39
C VAL A 84 -10.40 -0.67 1.62
N ALA A 85 -9.23 -0.05 1.43
CA ALA A 85 -8.35 0.39 2.50
C ALA A 85 -8.24 1.92 2.50
N PHE A 86 -8.21 2.50 3.70
CA PHE A 86 -7.99 3.93 3.91
C PHE A 86 -6.72 4.12 4.73
N TYR A 87 -5.87 5.06 4.30
CA TYR A 87 -4.66 5.43 5.01
C TYR A 87 -4.61 6.94 5.23
N VAL A 88 -4.28 7.34 6.46
CA VAL A 88 -4.13 8.74 6.85
C VAL A 88 -2.77 8.91 7.51
N GLY A 89 -1.99 9.88 7.02
CA GLY A 89 -0.67 10.18 7.55
C GLY A 89 -0.42 11.68 7.66
N LEU A 90 0.49 12.07 8.55
CA LEU A 90 0.97 13.44 8.68
C LEU A 90 2.50 13.42 8.62
N GLY A 91 3.08 14.30 7.79
CA GLY A 91 4.52 14.39 7.60
C GLY A 91 5.06 13.34 6.64
N GLN A 92 6.33 13.00 6.78
CA GLN A 92 6.96 11.93 6.00
C GLN A 92 6.99 10.64 6.83
N ALA A 93 6.05 9.74 6.58
CA ALA A 93 6.18 8.33 6.98
C ALA A 93 6.76 7.55 5.79
N PHE A 94 7.79 6.76 6.12
CA PHE A 94 8.67 5.94 5.28
C PHE A 94 7.91 4.87 4.51
#